data_AF-A0ABD1UL17-F1
#
_entry.id   AF-A0ABD1UL17-F1
#
_cell.length_a   1.000
_cell.length_b   1.000
_cell.length_c   1.000
_cell.angle_alpha   90.00
_cell.angle_beta   90.00
_cell.angle_gamma   90.00
#
_symmetry.space_group_name_H-M   'P 1'
#
loop_
_entity.id
_entity.type
_entity.pdbx_description
1 polymer ?
#
loop_
_entity_poly.entity_id
_entity_poly.type
_entity_poly.pdbx_seq_one_letter_code
_entity_poly.pdbx_strand_id
1 'polypeptide(L)'
;MYHNLNLIVVVMKTKVQEANGDLYKKQKTAEAYLYQKEKEAEAQKAAADATFYGRQQIVDGELYAKKKEAEGLIAIAQAQGIYLRTLLDSLGGNYAALRNYLMISGGMFQEMAKINGKAVRGLQPKISIWTNGGGEATDGAGGENNAMKEIAGVYRMLPPLFKTVNEQTGKSPTAWMGTLTDSAHCTNG
;
A
#
# COMPACT_ATOMS: atom_id res chain seq x y z
N MET A 1 -100.32 -30.45 34.81
CA MET A 1 -98.99 -30.16 35.41
C MET A 1 -97.85 -30.99 34.80
N TYR A 2 -97.97 -32.32 34.66
CA TYR A 2 -96.87 -33.19 34.18
C TYR A 2 -96.30 -32.88 32.79
N HIS A 3 -97.12 -32.46 31.83
CA HIS A 3 -96.65 -32.14 30.46
C HIS A 3 -95.69 -30.94 30.41
N ASN A 4 -95.87 -29.94 31.30
CA ASN A 4 -95.03 -28.75 31.33
C ASN A 4 -93.64 -29.01 31.94
N LEU A 5 -93.56 -29.89 32.94
CA LEU A 5 -92.27 -30.27 33.53
C LEU A 5 -91.37 -31.01 32.52
N ASN A 6 -91.97 -31.90 31.72
CA ASN A 6 -91.22 -32.71 30.77
C ASN A 6 -90.60 -31.86 29.64
N LEU A 7 -91.35 -30.85 29.17
CA LEU A 7 -90.86 -29.89 28.17
C LEU A 7 -89.67 -29.07 28.70
N ILE A 8 -89.74 -28.60 29.95
CA ILE A 8 -88.65 -27.84 30.59
C ILE A 8 -87.38 -28.69 30.73
N VAL A 9 -87.52 -29.97 31.11
CA VAL A 9 -86.38 -30.90 31.23
C VAL A 9 -85.73 -31.15 29.87
N VAL A 10 -86.52 -31.31 28.81
CA VAL A 10 -86.00 -31.50 27.45
C VAL A 10 -85.25 -30.25 26.98
N VAL A 11 -85.82 -29.05 27.17
CA VAL A 11 -85.18 -27.78 26.79
C VAL A 11 -83.90 -27.51 27.58
N MET A 12 -83.85 -27.86 28.86
CA MET A 12 -82.62 -27.78 29.67
C MET A 12 -81.55 -28.73 29.14
N LYS A 13 -81.90 -29.99 28.83
CA LYS A 13 -80.95 -30.97 28.29
C LYS A 13 -80.38 -30.56 26.93
N THR A 14 -81.20 -30.03 26.03
CA THR A 14 -80.72 -29.55 24.72
C THR A 14 -79.77 -28.36 24.86
N LYS A 15 -80.09 -27.37 25.70
CA LYS A 15 -79.19 -26.24 25.98
C LYS A 15 -77.84 -26.67 26.58
N VAL A 16 -77.85 -27.67 27.47
CA VAL A 16 -76.61 -28.24 28.03
C VAL A 16 -75.80 -28.97 26.96
N GLN A 17 -76.45 -29.71 26.07
CA GLN A 17 -75.77 -30.38 24.96
C GLN A 17 -75.16 -29.38 23.97
N GLU A 18 -75.87 -28.30 23.62
CA GLU A 18 -75.35 -27.24 22.76
C GLU A 18 -74.15 -26.53 23.40
N ALA A 19 -74.25 -26.15 24.68
CA ALA A 19 -73.15 -25.53 25.40
C ALA A 19 -71.92 -26.44 25.48
N ASN A 20 -72.10 -27.75 25.70
CA ASN A 20 -71.01 -28.73 25.68
C ASN A 20 -70.41 -28.89 24.27
N GLY A 21 -71.24 -28.86 23.23
CA GLY A 21 -70.78 -28.89 21.84
C GLY A 21 -69.93 -27.69 21.45
N ASP A 22 -70.33 -26.49 21.88
CA ASP A 22 -69.57 -25.26 21.64
C ASP A 22 -68.26 -25.22 22.42
N LEU A 23 -68.26 -25.72 23.66
CA LEU A 23 -67.05 -25.83 24.48
C LEU A 23 -66.07 -26.80 23.84
N TYR A 24 -66.54 -27.98 23.39
CA TYR A 24 -65.72 -28.96 22.68
C TYR A 24 -65.11 -28.39 21.38
N LYS A 25 -65.90 -27.66 20.59
CA LYS A 25 -65.41 -26.99 19.38
C LYS A 25 -64.30 -25.99 19.70
N LYS A 26 -64.52 -25.11 20.68
CA LYS A 26 -63.52 -24.12 21.11
C LYS A 26 -62.23 -24.79 21.61
N GLN A 27 -62.36 -25.88 22.36
CA GLN A 27 -61.22 -26.64 22.87
C GLN A 27 -60.42 -27.25 21.72
N LYS A 28 -61.09 -27.88 20.74
CA LYS A 28 -60.42 -28.46 19.57
C LYS A 28 -59.75 -27.41 18.68
N THR A 29 -60.35 -26.23 18.53
CA THR A 29 -59.72 -25.13 17.79
C THR A 29 -58.49 -24.58 18.51
N ALA A 30 -58.53 -24.49 19.83
CA ALA A 30 -57.40 -24.02 20.64
C ALA A 30 -56.25 -25.04 20.62
N GLU A 31 -56.57 -26.34 20.73
CA GLU A 31 -55.60 -27.43 20.59
C GLU A 31 -54.94 -27.44 19.21
N ALA A 32 -55.73 -27.30 18.14
CA ALA A 32 -55.20 -27.24 16.78
C ALA A 32 -54.28 -26.03 16.56
N TYR A 33 -54.66 -24.86 17.11
CA TYR A 33 -53.83 -23.66 17.05
C TYR A 33 -52.51 -23.82 17.82
N LEU A 34 -52.56 -24.37 19.03
CA LEU A 34 -51.36 -24.65 19.82
C LEU A 34 -50.44 -25.63 19.11
N TYR A 35 -50.98 -26.73 18.58
CA TYR A 35 -50.21 -27.72 17.86
C TYR A 35 -49.53 -27.13 16.62
N GLN A 36 -50.24 -26.28 15.86
CA GLN A 36 -49.67 -25.58 14.72
C GLN A 36 -48.53 -24.65 15.17
N LYS A 37 -48.72 -23.88 16.25
CA LYS A 37 -47.70 -22.97 16.77
C LYS A 37 -46.47 -23.69 17.30
N GLU A 38 -46.64 -24.82 17.98
CA GLU A 38 -45.52 -25.66 18.41
C GLU A 38 -44.73 -26.19 17.22
N LYS A 39 -45.41 -26.67 16.18
CA LYS A 39 -44.73 -27.17 14.96
C LYS A 39 -44.01 -26.06 14.20
N GLU A 40 -44.59 -24.87 14.12
CA GLU A 40 -43.91 -23.70 13.54
C GLU A 40 -42.66 -23.32 14.34
N ALA A 41 -42.74 -23.29 15.68
CA ALA A 41 -41.60 -22.99 16.54
C ALA A 41 -40.50 -24.06 16.46
N GLU A 42 -40.87 -25.33 16.41
CA GLU A 42 -39.94 -26.46 16.24
C GLU A 42 -39.22 -26.37 14.88
N ALA A 43 -39.96 -26.07 13.81
CA ALA A 43 -39.37 -25.87 12.48
C ALA A 43 -38.41 -24.67 12.45
N GLN A 44 -38.78 -23.55 13.08
CA GLN A 44 -37.90 -22.37 13.19
C GLN A 44 -36.64 -22.69 13.99
N LYS A 45 -36.77 -23.43 15.10
CA LYS A 45 -35.63 -23.84 15.91
C LYS A 45 -34.69 -24.76 15.13
N ALA A 46 -35.24 -25.78 14.44
CA ALA A 46 -34.45 -26.68 13.61
C ALA A 46 -33.72 -25.93 12.48
N ALA A 47 -34.39 -24.95 11.85
CA ALA A 47 -33.76 -24.11 10.83
C ALA A 47 -32.62 -23.27 11.42
N ALA A 48 -32.84 -22.63 12.59
CA ALA A 48 -31.81 -21.84 13.27
C ALA A 48 -30.61 -22.71 13.65
N ASP A 49 -30.83 -23.88 14.24
CA ASP A 49 -29.78 -24.83 14.61
C ASP A 49 -28.98 -25.29 13.38
N ALA A 50 -29.65 -25.58 12.25
CA ALA A 50 -28.99 -25.94 11.00
C ALA A 50 -28.13 -24.79 10.46
N THR A 51 -28.62 -23.54 10.51
CA THR A 51 -27.82 -22.38 10.09
C THR A 51 -26.63 -22.12 11.01
N PHE A 52 -26.80 -22.31 12.32
CA PHE A 52 -25.74 -22.15 13.30
C PHE A 52 -24.63 -23.19 13.06
N TYR A 53 -25.02 -24.46 12.92
CA TYR A 53 -24.08 -25.54 12.64
C TYR A 53 -23.32 -25.33 11.31
N GLY A 54 -24.03 -24.88 10.26
CA GLY A 54 -23.41 -24.54 8.99
C GLY A 54 -22.36 -23.42 9.13
N ARG A 55 -22.69 -22.34 9.84
CA ARG A 55 -21.75 -21.23 10.10
C ARG A 55 -20.57 -21.69 10.94
N GLN A 56 -20.81 -22.50 11.97
CA GLN A 56 -19.77 -23.04 12.83
C GLN A 56 -18.74 -23.84 12.03
N GLN A 57 -19.19 -24.74 11.16
CA GLN A 57 -18.29 -25.52 10.31
C GLN A 57 -17.48 -24.67 9.32
N ILE A 58 -18.07 -23.61 8.79
CA ILE A 58 -17.33 -22.67 7.93
C ILE A 58 -16.23 -21.97 8.72
N VAL A 59 -16.57 -21.42 9.89
CA VAL A 59 -15.59 -20.72 10.75
C VAL A 59 -14.49 -21.66 11.22
N ASP A 60 -14.84 -22.88 11.63
CA ASP A 60 -13.87 -23.90 12.05
C ASP A 60 -12.96 -24.31 10.90
N GLY A 61 -13.50 -24.45 9.68
CA GLY A 61 -12.74 -24.70 8.47
C GLY A 61 -11.77 -23.56 8.12
N GLU A 62 -12.23 -22.31 8.19
CA GLU A 62 -11.40 -21.12 7.98
C GLU A 62 -10.29 -21.01 9.03
N LEU A 63 -10.62 -21.25 10.30
CA LEU A 63 -9.65 -21.25 11.39
C LEU A 63 -8.59 -22.32 11.18
N TYR A 64 -9.00 -23.54 10.78
CA TYR A 64 -8.08 -24.63 10.48
C TYR A 64 -7.16 -24.29 9.31
N ALA A 65 -7.71 -23.73 8.22
CA ALA A 65 -6.93 -23.31 7.07
C ALA A 65 -5.89 -22.23 7.45
N LYS A 66 -6.31 -21.20 8.20
CA LYS A 66 -5.41 -20.13 8.66
C LYS A 66 -4.33 -20.64 9.60
N LYS A 67 -4.66 -21.58 10.48
CA LYS A 67 -3.68 -22.24 11.36
C LYS A 67 -2.63 -23.00 10.53
N LYS A 68 -3.06 -23.75 9.52
CA LYS A 68 -2.14 -24.49 8.64
C LYS A 68 -1.26 -23.57 7.79
N GLU A 69 -1.81 -22.46 7.32
CA GLU A 69 -1.04 -21.41 6.65
C GLU A 69 0.06 -20.85 7.57
N ALA A 70 -0.29 -20.51 8.81
CA ALA A 70 0.66 -20.02 9.80
C ALA A 70 1.74 -21.05 10.16
N GLU A 71 1.37 -22.33 10.34
CA GLU A 71 2.32 -23.43 10.55
C GLU A 71 3.29 -23.56 9.37
N GLY A 72 2.80 -23.42 8.12
CA GLY A 72 3.63 -23.42 6.93
C GLY A 72 4.63 -22.26 6.89
N LEU A 73 4.18 -21.04 7.23
CA LEU A 73 5.06 -19.87 7.32
C LEU A 73 6.14 -20.03 8.39
N ILE A 74 5.78 -20.58 9.57
CA ILE A 74 6.73 -20.88 10.63
C ILE A 74 7.76 -21.90 10.13
N ALA A 75 7.33 -22.96 9.44
CA ALA A 75 8.24 -23.97 8.90
C ALA A 75 9.21 -23.38 7.87
N ILE A 76 8.74 -22.49 6.99
CA ILE A 76 9.59 -21.78 6.03
C ILE A 76 10.58 -20.87 6.76
N ALA A 77 10.13 -20.09 7.73
CA ALA A 77 11.00 -19.20 8.51
C ALA A 77 12.05 -19.99 9.30
N GLN A 78 11.67 -21.12 9.89
CA GLN A 78 12.59 -22.03 10.57
C GLN A 78 13.61 -22.62 9.59
N ALA A 79 13.17 -23.07 8.41
CA ALA A 79 14.08 -23.58 7.38
C ALA A 79 15.08 -22.51 6.92
N GLN A 80 14.62 -21.27 6.70
CA GLN A 80 15.48 -20.14 6.37
C GLN A 80 16.45 -19.82 7.52
N GLY A 81 16.00 -19.85 8.77
CA GLY A 81 16.84 -19.63 9.95
C GLY A 81 17.90 -20.70 10.13
N ILE A 82 17.54 -21.98 9.95
CA ILE A 82 18.49 -23.10 9.97
C ILE A 82 19.50 -22.94 8.85
N TYR A 83 19.06 -22.65 7.63
CA TYR A 83 19.97 -22.41 6.50
C TYR A 83 20.97 -21.30 6.80
N LEU A 84 20.50 -20.13 7.24
CA LEU A 84 21.37 -19.01 7.62
C LEU A 84 22.33 -19.38 8.75
N ARG A 85 21.87 -20.14 9.75
CA ARG A 85 22.73 -20.62 10.84
C ARG A 85 23.82 -21.56 10.33
N THR A 86 23.46 -22.55 9.52
CA THR A 86 24.44 -23.50 8.96
C THR A 86 25.48 -22.80 8.09
N LEU A 87 25.08 -21.75 7.37
CA LEU A 87 25.97 -20.95 6.55
C LEU A 87 26.89 -20.07 7.43
N LEU A 88 26.36 -19.47 8.50
CA LEU A 88 27.16 -18.72 9.48
C LEU A 88 28.20 -19.63 10.16
N ASP A 89 27.78 -20.82 10.56
CA ASP A 89 28.64 -21.80 11.24
C ASP A 89 29.74 -22.31 10.31
N SER A 90 29.42 -22.58 9.03
CA SER A 90 30.43 -23.00 8.03
C SER A 90 31.43 -21.89 7.69
N LEU A 91 31.05 -20.62 7.83
CA LEU A 91 31.91 -19.45 7.71
C LEU A 91 32.65 -19.12 9.02
N GLY A 92 32.60 -20.00 10.02
CA GLY A 92 33.28 -19.84 11.30
C GLY A 92 32.71 -18.71 12.17
N GLY A 93 31.42 -18.41 12.03
CA GLY A 93 30.77 -17.32 12.77
C GLY A 93 31.05 -15.93 12.21
N ASN A 94 31.72 -15.82 11.04
CA ASN A 94 32.05 -14.53 10.45
C ASN A 94 30.82 -13.91 9.76
N TYR A 95 30.14 -13.04 10.49
CA TYR A 95 28.97 -12.30 10.00
C TYR A 95 29.27 -11.45 8.75
N ALA A 96 30.46 -10.85 8.65
CA ALA A 96 30.82 -10.03 7.49
C ALA A 96 30.92 -10.87 6.22
N ALA A 97 31.50 -12.07 6.32
CA ALA A 97 31.58 -13.02 5.21
C ALA A 97 30.19 -13.51 4.79
N LEU A 98 29.31 -13.84 5.75
CA LEU A 98 27.93 -14.25 5.48
C LEU A 98 27.15 -13.14 4.77
N ARG A 99 27.22 -11.92 5.30
CA ARG A 99 26.57 -10.75 4.70
C ARG A 99 27.03 -10.53 3.26
N ASN A 100 28.35 -10.55 3.03
CA ASN A 100 28.91 -10.35 1.70
C ASN A 100 28.48 -11.47 0.74
N TYR A 101 28.49 -12.72 1.19
CA TYR A 101 27.99 -13.84 0.40
C TYR A 101 26.52 -13.64 0.01
N LEU A 102 25.65 -13.30 0.96
CA LEU A 102 24.23 -13.03 0.70
C LEU A 102 24.02 -11.85 -0.26
N MET A 103 24.83 -10.80 -0.15
CA MET A 103 24.79 -9.65 -1.07
C MET A 103 25.21 -10.03 -2.49
N ILE A 104 26.22 -10.89 -2.63
CA ILE A 104 26.70 -11.39 -3.93
C ILE A 104 25.66 -12.34 -4.53
N SER A 105 25.21 -13.35 -3.77
CA SER A 105 24.23 -14.34 -4.24
C SER A 105 22.86 -13.72 -4.52
N GLY A 106 22.50 -12.67 -3.77
CA GLY A 106 21.28 -11.89 -3.99
C GLY A 106 21.34 -10.92 -5.17
N GLY A 107 22.45 -10.87 -5.92
CA GLY A 107 22.58 -10.04 -7.12
C GLY A 107 22.61 -8.53 -6.84
N MET A 108 22.82 -8.11 -5.58
CA MET A 108 22.73 -6.71 -5.19
C MET A 108 23.72 -5.83 -5.98
N PHE A 109 24.92 -6.33 -6.26
CA PHE A 109 25.92 -5.61 -7.06
C PHE A 109 25.51 -5.44 -8.53
N GLN A 110 24.82 -6.42 -9.11
CA GLN A 110 24.31 -6.34 -10.48
C GLN A 110 23.19 -5.30 -10.58
N GLU A 111 22.27 -5.27 -9.61
CA GLU A 111 21.20 -4.27 -9.57
C GLU A 111 21.75 -2.86 -9.31
N MET A 112 22.74 -2.69 -8.41
CA MET A 112 23.42 -1.42 -8.22
C MET A 112 24.09 -0.93 -9.52
N ALA A 113 24.80 -1.80 -10.24
CA ALA A 113 25.42 -1.46 -11.51
C ALA A 113 24.38 -1.04 -12.57
N LYS A 114 23.23 -1.72 -12.62
CA LYS A 114 22.12 -1.41 -13.53
C LYS A 114 21.44 -0.07 -13.21
N ILE A 115 21.22 0.23 -11.92
CA ILE A 115 20.69 1.52 -11.47
C ILE A 115 21.66 2.65 -11.84
N ASN A 116 22.95 2.48 -11.53
CA ASN A 116 23.98 3.45 -11.87
C ASN A 116 24.11 3.65 -13.39
N GLY A 117 24.07 2.57 -14.16
CA GLY A 117 24.08 2.63 -15.62
C GLY A 117 22.87 3.36 -16.20
N LYS A 118 21.67 3.16 -15.64
CA LYS A 118 20.47 3.92 -16.01
C LYS A 118 20.58 5.41 -15.65
N ALA A 119 21.11 5.72 -14.46
CA ALA A 119 21.31 7.09 -14.01
C ALA A 119 22.30 7.84 -14.92
N VAL A 120 23.44 7.21 -15.25
CA VAL A 120 24.44 7.77 -16.18
C VAL A 120 23.88 7.87 -17.61
N ARG A 121 23.05 6.92 -18.06
CA ARG A 121 22.38 7.00 -19.36
C ARG A 121 21.36 8.14 -19.45
N GLY A 122 20.72 8.49 -18.34
CA GLY A 122 19.80 9.64 -18.24
C GLY A 122 20.50 10.99 -18.18
N LEU A 123 21.77 11.02 -17.76
CA LEU A 123 22.64 12.18 -17.84
C LEU A 123 23.18 12.26 -19.27
N GLN A 124 22.47 12.90 -20.21
CA GLN A 124 23.06 13.31 -21.47
C GLN A 124 24.15 14.36 -21.17
N PRO A 125 25.45 14.02 -21.14
CA PRO A 125 26.45 15.03 -20.89
C PRO A 125 26.51 15.84 -22.19
N LYS A 126 26.13 17.13 -22.15
CA LYS A 126 26.51 18.05 -23.23
C LYS A 126 28.02 18.19 -23.19
N ILE A 127 28.72 17.30 -23.90
CA ILE A 127 30.15 17.41 -24.14
C ILE A 127 30.31 18.58 -25.11
N SER A 128 30.61 19.76 -24.58
CA SER A 128 31.10 20.87 -25.39
C SER A 128 32.52 20.52 -25.84
N ILE A 129 32.64 19.92 -27.02
CA ILE A 129 33.93 19.69 -27.65
C ILE A 129 34.47 21.07 -28.02
N TRP A 130 35.49 21.55 -27.31
CA TRP A 130 36.24 22.74 -27.72
C TRP A 130 37.11 22.35 -28.91
N THR A 131 36.53 22.37 -30.11
CA THR A 131 37.32 22.39 -31.33
C THR A 131 37.89 23.80 -31.44
N ASN A 132 39.14 23.99 -31.00
CA ASN A 132 39.90 25.16 -31.37
C ASN A 132 40.07 25.08 -32.90
N GLY A 133 39.27 25.87 -33.63
CA GLY A 133 39.30 25.87 -35.08
C GLY A 133 40.71 26.16 -35.57
N GLY A 134 41.37 25.15 -36.15
CA GLY A 134 42.43 25.38 -37.11
C GLY A 134 41.80 26.00 -38.35
N GLY A 135 42.06 27.29 -38.56
CA GLY A 135 41.68 28.06 -39.73
C GLY A 135 42.52 29.33 -39.76
N GLU A 136 43.30 29.48 -40.82
CA GLU A 136 44.45 30.39 -40.97
C GLU A 136 44.14 31.88 -40.76
N ALA A 137 45.09 32.58 -40.14
CA ALA A 137 45.54 33.93 -40.54
C ALA A 137 46.76 34.33 -39.69
N THR A 138 47.96 33.96 -40.15
CA THR A 138 49.19 34.70 -39.82
C THR A 138 49.89 35.04 -41.12
N ASP A 139 49.47 36.14 -41.72
CA ASP A 139 50.38 37.05 -42.40
C ASP A 139 50.18 38.44 -41.79
N GLY A 140 51.28 39.17 -41.61
CA GLY A 140 51.27 40.62 -41.39
C GLY A 140 51.05 41.14 -39.97
N ALA A 141 52.17 41.50 -39.34
CA ALA A 141 52.42 42.81 -38.72
C ALA A 141 51.54 43.33 -37.56
N GLY A 142 52.20 43.50 -36.40
CA GLY A 142 52.15 44.77 -35.66
C GLY A 142 51.24 44.86 -34.42
N GLY A 143 51.85 45.31 -33.32
CA GLY A 143 51.20 46.26 -32.40
C GLY A 143 50.30 45.71 -31.29
N GLU A 144 50.88 45.62 -30.09
CA GLU A 144 50.32 46.26 -28.88
C GLU A 144 48.82 46.03 -28.57
N ASN A 145 48.44 44.83 -28.09
CA ASN A 145 47.31 44.64 -27.15
C ASN A 145 47.14 43.16 -26.71
N ASN A 146 48.06 42.63 -25.89
CA ASN A 146 47.91 41.28 -25.31
C ASN A 146 47.07 41.24 -24.02
N ALA A 147 46.94 42.35 -23.27
CA ALA A 147 46.16 42.39 -22.03
C ALA A 147 44.64 42.37 -22.26
N MET A 148 44.15 42.93 -23.37
CA MET A 148 42.72 42.85 -23.73
C MET A 148 42.29 41.45 -24.19
N LYS A 149 43.24 40.59 -24.62
CA LYS A 149 42.95 39.24 -25.10
C LYS A 149 42.72 38.25 -23.96
N GLU A 150 43.42 38.41 -22.83
CA GLU A 150 43.16 37.62 -21.61
C GLU A 150 41.94 38.11 -20.84
N ILE A 151 41.70 39.43 -20.76
CA ILE A 151 40.50 39.98 -20.11
C ILE A 151 39.24 39.67 -20.93
N ALA A 152 39.31 39.64 -22.27
CA ALA A 152 38.23 39.12 -23.11
C ALA A 152 38.03 37.60 -22.95
N GLY A 153 39.04 36.88 -22.48
CA GLY A 153 38.98 35.47 -22.08
C GLY A 153 38.22 35.28 -20.77
N VAL A 154 38.56 36.04 -19.72
CA VAL A 154 37.87 35.99 -18.41
C VAL A 154 36.43 36.55 -18.51
N TYR A 155 36.21 37.63 -19.28
CA TYR A 155 34.86 38.16 -19.56
C TYR A 155 34.03 37.21 -20.43
N ARG A 156 34.65 36.30 -21.18
CA ARG A 156 33.99 35.16 -21.84
C ARG A 156 33.81 33.93 -20.95
N MET A 157 34.49 33.86 -19.79
CA MET A 157 34.32 32.78 -18.80
C MET A 157 33.22 33.07 -17.78
N LEU A 158 32.81 34.33 -17.60
CA LEU A 158 31.74 34.66 -16.65
C LEU A 158 30.30 34.41 -17.13
N PRO A 159 29.93 34.42 -18.43
CA PRO A 159 28.54 34.18 -18.81
C PRO A 159 28.00 32.74 -18.64
N PRO A 160 28.80 31.65 -18.79
CA PRO A 160 28.23 30.30 -18.73
C PRO A 160 27.87 29.79 -17.33
N LEU A 161 28.54 30.27 -16.27
CA LEU A 161 28.25 29.83 -14.90
C LEU A 161 26.97 30.47 -14.33
N PHE A 162 26.64 31.71 -14.71
CA PHE A 162 25.43 32.38 -14.23
C PHE A 162 24.15 31.88 -14.93
N LYS A 163 24.22 31.46 -16.20
CA LYS A 163 23.06 30.86 -16.87
C LYS A 163 22.79 29.43 -16.39
N THR A 164 23.83 28.63 -16.19
CA THR A 164 23.65 27.23 -15.75
C THR A 164 23.13 27.11 -14.32
N VAL A 165 23.59 27.94 -13.38
CA VAL A 165 23.07 27.93 -11.99
C VAL A 165 21.64 28.48 -11.91
N ASN A 166 21.32 29.51 -12.69
CA ASN A 166 19.98 30.11 -12.73
C ASN A 166 18.96 29.16 -13.40
N GLU A 167 19.32 28.55 -14.54
CA GLU A 167 18.44 27.63 -15.28
C GLU A 167 18.30 26.25 -14.61
N GLN A 168 19.29 25.77 -13.85
CA GLN A 168 19.24 24.43 -13.22
C GLN A 168 18.72 24.43 -11.77
N THR A 169 18.66 25.58 -11.09
CA THR A 169 18.34 25.61 -9.65
C THR A 169 17.22 26.59 -9.26
N GLY A 170 16.78 27.48 -10.15
CA GLY A 170 15.63 28.37 -9.91
C GLY A 170 15.80 29.37 -8.75
N LYS A 171 17.03 29.69 -8.35
CA LYS A 171 17.33 30.67 -7.29
C LYS A 171 18.15 31.82 -7.86
N SER A 172 17.63 33.05 -7.76
CA SER A 172 18.35 34.26 -8.13
C SER A 172 19.55 34.51 -7.20
N PRO A 173 20.71 34.94 -7.72
CA PRO A 173 21.86 35.31 -6.89
C PRO A 173 21.54 36.52 -6.01
N THR A 174 21.96 36.49 -4.74
CA THR A 174 21.69 37.54 -3.74
C THR A 174 22.51 38.83 -3.96
N ALA A 175 21.96 39.96 -3.50
CA ALA A 175 22.28 41.35 -3.82
C ALA A 175 23.66 41.94 -3.44
N TRP A 176 24.65 41.16 -2.98
CA TRP A 176 25.97 41.72 -2.64
C TRP A 176 26.94 41.80 -3.83
N MET A 177 26.52 41.38 -5.03
CA MET A 177 27.36 41.30 -6.23
C MET A 177 27.05 42.40 -7.26
N GLY A 178 26.74 43.61 -6.79
CA GLY A 178 26.39 44.73 -7.66
C GLY A 178 26.52 46.09 -6.99
N THR A 179 27.74 46.60 -6.90
CA THR A 179 28.00 48.05 -6.89
C THR A 179 29.23 48.34 -7.75
N LEU A 180 28.98 48.68 -9.01
CA LEU A 180 29.91 49.46 -9.83
C LEU A 180 29.44 50.92 -9.76
N THR A 181 30.26 51.78 -9.16
CA THR A 181 30.30 53.23 -9.38
C THR A 181 31.79 53.56 -9.43
N ASP A 182 32.41 53.62 -10.61
CA ASP A 182 32.43 54.72 -11.58
C ASP A 182 33.08 56.02 -11.07
N SER A 183 34.08 56.43 -11.85
CA SER A 183 34.60 57.79 -12.07
C SER A 183 35.59 58.44 -11.08
N ALA A 184 36.81 58.61 -11.62
CA ALA A 184 37.51 59.89 -11.81
C ALA A 184 38.74 60.26 -10.93
N HIS A 185 39.89 60.34 -11.62
CA HIS A 185 40.79 61.50 -11.66
C HIS A 185 41.95 61.66 -10.63
N CYS A 186 43.15 61.34 -11.14
CA CYS A 186 44.43 62.09 -11.09
C CYS A 186 45.47 61.95 -9.97
N THR A 187 46.65 61.50 -10.46
CA THR A 187 48.03 62.04 -10.35
C THR A 187 48.86 61.87 -9.08
N ASN A 188 50.07 61.35 -9.36
CA ASN A 188 51.30 61.23 -8.56
C ASN A 188 51.63 62.41 -7.63
N GLY A 189 52.31 62.06 -6.52
CA GLY A 189 53.03 62.96 -5.61
C GLY A 189 53.25 62.33 -4.26
#